data_AF-A0A3M2SC51-F1
#
_entry.id   AF-A0A3M2SC51-F1
#
_cell.length_a   1.000
_cell.length_b   1.000
_cell.length_c   1.000
_cell.angle_alpha   90.00
_cell.angle_beta   90.00
_cell.angle_gamma   90.00
#
_symmetry.space_group_name_H-M   'P 1'
#
loop_
_entity.id
_entity.type
_entity.pdbx_description
1 polymer ?
#
loop_
_entity_poly.entity_id
_entity_poly.type
_entity_poly.pdbx_seq_one_letter_code
_entity_poly.pdbx_strand_id
1 'polypeptide(L)'
;MLPFGASRKPFDTPNPTLFHAPHWPYAGDFQPIQGWDLDEVTKVSSGVASLDHFGKLFYYLQELFAKFCRQLKSRSISFRLYNQDIHYLAGNLQTRFFARIELSNLLEQPDINPGLLSRCLIPLLQGRTTNRHATLIMLFTTSVWAQLNNLQRAPTIMSLIPRVVMPPDNQDPKVSKILVAMGLITDVDDLFEQVLNANQGYHHASMAVKRDHTIVKKWPWRPNLIPGQYGTLEELAIMLSTVNLSLARYVEYKSLLF
;
A
#
# COMPACT_ATOMS: atom_id res chain seq x y z
N MET A 1 20.60 3.17 0.46
CA MET A 1 20.40 4.60 0.74
C MET A 1 21.31 5.00 1.87
N LEU A 2 21.85 6.22 1.84
CA LEU A 2 22.68 6.76 2.91
C LEU A 2 22.21 8.18 3.24
N PRO A 3 22.38 8.63 4.49
CA PRO A 3 22.16 10.02 4.84
C PRO A 3 23.05 10.97 4.01
N PHE A 4 22.58 12.18 3.83
CA PHE A 4 23.28 13.25 3.14
C PHE A 4 24.66 13.49 3.79
N GLY A 5 25.70 13.52 2.97
CA GLY A 5 27.09 13.69 3.42
C GLY A 5 27.76 12.42 3.95
N ALA A 6 27.05 11.28 4.04
CA ALA A 6 27.67 10.02 4.46
C ALA A 6 28.65 9.48 3.39
N SER A 7 29.74 8.88 3.86
CA SER A 7 30.73 8.26 2.98
C SER A 7 30.15 7.05 2.26
N ARG A 8 30.28 7.04 0.93
CA ARG A 8 29.92 5.90 0.09
C ARG A 8 31.06 4.87 -0.06
N LYS A 9 32.26 5.17 0.45
CA LYS A 9 33.44 4.29 0.31
C LYS A 9 33.19 2.85 0.79
N PRO A 10 32.46 2.59 1.90
CA PRO A 10 32.18 1.23 2.36
C PRO A 10 31.14 0.48 1.53
N PHE A 11 30.47 1.15 0.58
CA PHE A 11 29.36 0.61 -0.22
C PHE A 11 29.81 0.43 -1.66
N ASP A 12 30.83 -0.39 -1.87
CA ASP A 12 31.43 -0.70 -3.17
C ASP A 12 30.82 -1.95 -3.84
N THR A 13 30.03 -2.72 -3.09
CA THR A 13 29.44 -3.98 -3.53
C THR A 13 27.91 -3.83 -3.67
N PRO A 14 27.34 -4.03 -4.87
CA PRO A 14 25.89 -3.99 -5.07
C PRO A 14 25.17 -5.06 -4.25
N ASN A 15 23.95 -4.77 -3.77
CA ASN A 15 23.15 -5.76 -3.06
C ASN A 15 22.67 -6.86 -4.05
N PRO A 16 23.10 -8.13 -3.89
CA PRO A 16 22.75 -9.20 -4.82
C PRO A 16 21.26 -9.57 -4.81
N THR A 17 20.48 -9.14 -3.80
CA THR A 17 19.03 -9.33 -3.78
C THR A 17 18.28 -8.28 -4.60
N LEU A 18 18.95 -7.20 -4.99
CA LEU A 18 18.36 -6.11 -5.78
C LEU A 18 18.95 -6.09 -7.19
N PHE A 19 20.25 -6.36 -7.33
CA PHE A 19 20.95 -6.27 -8.60
C PHE A 19 21.22 -7.68 -9.16
N HIS A 20 20.29 -8.15 -9.99
CA HIS A 20 20.47 -9.38 -10.78
C HIS A 20 21.12 -9.13 -12.15
N ALA A 21 21.28 -7.86 -12.53
CA ALA A 21 21.87 -7.40 -13.78
C ALA A 21 22.60 -6.06 -13.55
N PRO A 22 23.51 -5.62 -14.44
CA PRO A 22 24.25 -4.37 -14.28
C PRO A 22 23.40 -3.09 -14.50
N HIS A 23 22.07 -3.23 -14.63
CA HIS A 23 21.12 -2.13 -14.76
C HIS A 23 20.21 -2.07 -13.54
N TRP A 24 19.65 -0.89 -13.28
CA TRP A 24 18.64 -0.70 -12.24
C TRP A 24 17.36 -1.46 -12.64
N PRO A 25 16.84 -2.36 -11.79
CA PRO A 25 15.73 -3.24 -12.16
C PRO A 25 14.35 -2.56 -12.14
N TYR A 26 14.25 -1.34 -11.60
CA TYR A 26 12.98 -0.61 -11.47
C TYR A 26 12.88 0.51 -12.52
N ALA A 27 11.67 0.81 -12.99
CA ALA A 27 11.40 1.80 -14.03
C ALA A 27 11.49 3.27 -13.54
N GLY A 28 12.01 3.51 -12.33
CA GLY A 28 12.18 4.85 -11.74
C GLY A 28 10.94 5.40 -11.03
N ASP A 29 9.87 4.62 -10.95
CA ASP A 29 8.59 4.94 -10.31
C ASP A 29 8.54 4.61 -8.81
N PHE A 30 9.45 3.76 -8.33
CA PHE A 30 9.55 3.38 -6.92
C PHE A 30 10.48 4.29 -6.13
N GLN A 31 9.92 4.98 -5.12
CA GLN A 31 10.69 5.73 -4.13
C GLN A 31 10.78 4.88 -2.85
N PRO A 32 11.97 4.63 -2.27
CA PRO A 32 12.11 3.80 -1.07
C PRO A 32 11.23 4.22 0.11
N ILE A 33 10.89 5.51 0.19
CA ILE A 33 10.06 6.09 1.26
C ILE A 33 8.57 5.75 1.16
N GLN A 34 8.09 5.35 -0.02
CA GLN A 34 6.69 5.04 -0.25
C GLN A 34 6.21 3.89 0.66
N GLY A 35 7.03 2.87 0.91
CA GLY A 35 6.64 1.70 1.72
C GLY A 35 6.50 1.93 3.22
N TRP A 36 6.66 3.16 3.73
CA TRP A 36 6.79 3.46 5.16
C TRP A 36 5.83 4.57 5.61
N ASP A 37 5.55 4.60 6.91
CA ASP A 37 4.75 5.67 7.50
C ASP A 37 5.54 6.99 7.47
N LEU A 38 5.06 7.94 6.66
CA LEU A 38 5.72 9.22 6.46
C LEU A 38 5.77 10.07 7.74
N ASP A 39 4.75 9.99 8.58
CA ASP A 39 4.70 10.74 9.85
C ASP A 39 5.74 10.19 10.83
N GLU A 40 5.88 8.86 10.92
CA GLU A 40 6.94 8.25 11.74
C GLU A 40 8.34 8.58 11.21
N VAL A 41 8.54 8.47 9.90
CA VAL A 41 9.85 8.72 9.27
C VAL A 41 10.26 10.18 9.39
N THR A 42 9.35 11.12 9.15
CA THR A 42 9.68 12.57 9.17
C THR A 42 10.03 13.09 10.56
N LYS A 43 9.57 12.42 11.63
CA LYS A 43 9.93 12.71 13.03
C LYS A 43 11.35 12.30 13.40
N VAL A 44 11.97 11.39 12.64
CA VAL A 44 13.34 10.96 12.88
C VAL A 44 14.32 12.10 12.56
N SER A 45 15.33 12.29 13.42
CA SER A 45 16.39 13.27 13.17
C SER A 45 17.40 12.72 12.16
N SER A 46 17.69 13.51 11.13
CA SER A 46 18.78 13.27 10.18
C SER A 46 20.03 14.13 10.50
N GLY A 47 20.07 14.74 11.69
CA GLY A 47 21.14 15.65 12.09
C GLY A 47 21.00 17.04 11.46
N VAL A 48 22.13 17.62 11.03
CA VAL A 48 22.20 18.99 10.47
C VAL A 48 21.36 19.12 9.19
N ALA A 49 21.29 18.07 8.38
CA ALA A 49 20.46 18.04 7.18
C ALA A 49 19.01 17.69 7.52
N SER A 50 18.29 18.57 8.22
CA SER A 50 16.94 18.32 8.74
C SER A 50 15.86 18.01 7.68
N LEU A 51 16.13 18.33 6.41
CA LEU A 51 15.28 18.03 5.25
C LEU A 51 15.74 16.80 4.44
N ASP A 52 16.73 16.05 4.95
CA ASP A 52 17.19 14.80 4.33
C ASP A 52 16.22 13.65 4.64
N HIS A 53 15.10 13.60 3.90
CA HIS A 53 14.07 12.57 4.05
C HIS A 53 14.62 11.13 3.92
N PHE A 54 15.63 10.92 3.08
CA PHE A 54 16.23 9.59 2.91
C PHE A 54 17.19 9.23 4.03
N GLY A 55 17.90 10.20 4.62
CA GLY A 55 18.65 10.01 5.86
C GLY A 55 17.73 9.73 7.04
N LYS A 56 16.60 10.44 7.15
CA LYS A 56 15.57 10.13 8.16
C LYS A 56 15.07 8.70 8.02
N LEU A 57 14.74 8.28 6.79
CA LEU A 57 14.34 6.89 6.51
C LEU A 57 15.45 5.90 6.85
N PHE A 58 16.72 6.20 6.55
CA PHE A 58 17.84 5.35 6.90
C PHE A 58 17.89 5.08 8.41
N TYR A 59 17.84 6.12 9.24
CA TYR A 59 17.89 5.97 10.70
C TYR A 59 16.64 5.30 11.26
N TYR A 60 15.46 5.63 10.72
CA TYR A 60 14.21 4.93 11.05
C TYR A 60 14.33 3.42 10.83
N LEU A 61 14.80 3.00 9.65
CA LEU A 61 14.95 1.58 9.31
C LEU A 61 16.00 0.88 10.16
N GLN A 62 17.11 1.56 10.46
CA GLN A 62 18.14 1.01 11.33
C GLN A 62 17.58 0.67 12.71
N GLU A 63 16.81 1.58 13.31
CA GLU A 63 16.18 1.36 14.61
C GLU A 63 15.09 0.27 14.53
N LEU A 64 14.25 0.32 13.49
CA LEU A 64 13.19 -0.65 13.26
C LEU A 64 13.74 -2.07 13.12
N PHE A 65 14.79 -2.26 12.32
CA PHE A 65 15.42 -3.57 12.15
C PHE A 65 16.12 -4.04 13.43
N ALA A 66 16.78 -3.15 14.17
CA ALA A 66 17.35 -3.51 15.47
C ALA A 66 16.27 -3.98 16.45
N LYS A 67 15.11 -3.29 16.50
CA LYS A 67 13.95 -3.69 17.30
C LYS A 67 13.39 -5.04 16.83
N PHE A 68 13.24 -5.23 15.52
CA PHE A 68 12.77 -6.48 14.93
C PHE A 68 13.69 -7.66 15.29
N CYS A 69 15.01 -7.52 15.12
CA CYS A 69 15.98 -8.54 15.50
C CYS A 69 15.93 -8.88 17.00
N ARG A 70 15.74 -7.88 17.88
CA ARG A 70 15.56 -8.13 19.32
C ARG A 70 14.30 -8.94 19.59
N GLN A 71 13.19 -8.63 18.94
CA GLN A 71 11.93 -9.37 19.08
C GLN A 71 12.02 -10.80 18.53
N LEU A 72 12.72 -11.00 17.42
CA LEU A 72 12.98 -12.33 16.87
C LEU A 72 13.75 -13.21 17.85
N LYS A 73 14.74 -12.64 18.55
CA LYS A 73 15.54 -13.37 19.55
C LYS A 73 14.76 -13.69 20.83
N SER A 74 13.80 -12.85 21.21
CA SER A 74 13.07 -12.99 22.47
C SER A 74 11.78 -13.82 22.37
N ARG A 75 11.29 -14.12 21.16
CA ARG A 75 10.03 -14.83 20.93
C ARG A 75 10.28 -16.18 20.28
N SER A 76 9.46 -17.16 20.65
CA SER A 76 9.40 -18.43 19.93
C SER A 76 8.66 -18.22 18.61
N ILE A 77 9.41 -18.03 17.52
CA ILE A 77 8.87 -17.81 16.17
C ILE A 77 9.42 -18.91 15.27
N SER A 78 8.53 -19.51 14.48
CA SER A 78 8.91 -20.45 13.42
C SER A 78 8.43 -19.94 12.08
N PHE A 79 9.30 -20.01 11.08
CA PHE A 79 8.99 -19.63 9.71
C PHE A 79 8.79 -20.90 8.88
N ARG A 80 7.78 -20.88 8.03
CA ARG A 80 7.56 -21.92 7.01
C ARG A 80 7.38 -21.22 5.68
N LEU A 81 8.23 -21.56 4.74
CA LEU A 81 8.24 -20.99 3.41
C LEU A 81 7.78 -22.07 2.43
N TYR A 82 6.80 -21.72 1.61
CA TYR A 82 6.29 -22.58 0.55
C TYR A 82 6.64 -21.92 -0.79
N ASN A 83 7.30 -22.65 -1.66
CA ASN A 83 7.54 -22.24 -3.04
C ASN A 83 6.52 -22.96 -3.94
N GLN A 84 5.28 -22.47 -3.92
CA GLN A 84 4.17 -23.06 -4.67
C GLN A 84 3.23 -21.96 -5.15
N ASP A 85 2.59 -22.23 -6.28
CA ASP A 85 1.50 -21.39 -6.76
C ASP A 85 0.33 -21.41 -5.76
N ILE A 86 -0.30 -20.24 -5.57
CA ILE A 86 -1.39 -20.01 -4.63
C ILE A 86 -2.60 -20.95 -4.86
N HIS A 87 -2.84 -21.36 -6.11
CA HIS A 87 -3.90 -22.29 -6.48
C HIS A 87 -3.70 -23.68 -5.88
N TYR A 88 -2.45 -24.11 -5.68
CA TYR A 88 -2.12 -25.39 -5.04
C TYR A 88 -1.83 -25.24 -3.54
N LEU A 89 -1.38 -24.05 -3.12
CA LEU A 89 -0.97 -23.80 -1.75
C LEU A 89 -2.09 -24.13 -0.75
N ALA A 90 -3.32 -23.71 -1.03
CA ALA A 90 -4.44 -23.92 -0.11
C ALA A 90 -4.69 -25.41 0.19
N GLY A 91 -4.58 -26.28 -0.82
CA GLY A 91 -4.71 -27.74 -0.63
C GLY A 91 -3.55 -28.36 0.16
N ASN A 92 -2.37 -27.74 0.12
CA ASN A 92 -1.14 -28.25 0.73
C ASN A 92 -0.89 -27.72 2.16
N LEU A 93 -1.67 -26.72 2.61
CA LEU A 93 -1.52 -26.13 3.95
C LEU A 93 -2.06 -27.01 5.10
N GLN A 94 -2.49 -28.25 4.83
CA GLN A 94 -3.10 -29.16 5.81
C GLN A 94 -4.36 -28.56 6.48
N THR A 95 -4.91 -29.18 7.54
CA THR A 95 -6.04 -28.68 8.35
C THR A 95 -5.64 -27.49 9.25
N ARG A 96 -4.85 -26.56 8.72
CA ARG A 96 -4.40 -25.37 9.45
C ARG A 96 -5.35 -24.22 9.22
N PHE A 97 -5.68 -23.55 10.32
CA PHE A 97 -6.47 -22.34 10.30
C PHE A 97 -5.65 -21.16 10.80
N PHE A 98 -5.77 -20.03 10.12
CA PHE A 98 -4.98 -18.84 10.37
C PHE A 98 -5.81 -17.74 11.01
N ALA A 99 -5.24 -17.07 12.02
CA ALA A 99 -5.81 -15.85 12.58
C ALA A 99 -5.72 -14.67 11.60
N ARG A 100 -4.73 -14.71 10.69
CA ARG A 100 -4.51 -13.67 9.69
C ARG A 100 -3.96 -14.26 8.40
N ILE A 101 -4.50 -13.82 7.29
CA ILE A 101 -3.95 -14.04 5.94
C ILE A 101 -3.74 -12.67 5.33
N GLU A 102 -2.57 -12.41 4.74
CA GLU A 102 -2.25 -11.17 4.04
C GLU A 102 -1.85 -11.56 2.61
N LEU A 103 -2.46 -10.89 1.62
CA LEU A 103 -2.33 -11.25 0.20
C LEU A 103 -1.72 -10.14 -0.66
N SER A 104 -1.26 -9.04 -0.05
CA SER A 104 -0.82 -7.86 -0.77
C SER A 104 -1.81 -7.49 -1.88
N ASN A 105 -1.31 -7.23 -3.10
CA ASN A 105 -2.10 -6.89 -4.28
C ASN A 105 -2.42 -8.08 -5.20
N LEU A 106 -2.44 -9.31 -4.68
CA LEU A 106 -2.59 -10.53 -5.47
C LEU A 106 -3.81 -10.52 -6.43
N LEU A 107 -4.98 -10.03 -6.01
CA LEU A 107 -6.17 -10.03 -6.87
C LEU A 107 -6.23 -8.89 -7.89
N GLU A 108 -5.29 -7.96 -7.86
CA GLU A 108 -5.14 -7.00 -8.96
C GLU A 108 -4.31 -7.57 -10.11
N GLN A 109 -3.74 -8.78 -9.95
CA GLN A 109 -3.05 -9.47 -11.03
C GLN A 109 -4.06 -10.09 -12.00
N PRO A 110 -3.88 -9.89 -13.32
CA PRO A 110 -4.89 -10.24 -14.33
C PRO A 110 -5.14 -11.75 -14.46
N ASP A 111 -4.19 -12.58 -14.03
CA ASP A 111 -4.24 -14.03 -14.07
C ASP A 111 -4.93 -14.66 -12.84
N ILE A 112 -5.16 -13.88 -11.78
CA ILE A 112 -5.76 -14.40 -10.56
C ILE A 112 -7.28 -14.27 -10.60
N ASN A 113 -7.97 -15.41 -10.40
CA ASN A 113 -9.41 -15.44 -10.31
C ASN A 113 -9.88 -14.90 -8.93
N PRO A 114 -10.76 -13.88 -8.86
CA PRO A 114 -11.29 -13.37 -7.59
C PRO A 114 -11.98 -14.44 -6.71
N GLY A 115 -12.55 -15.48 -7.33
CA GLY A 115 -13.13 -16.63 -6.63
C GLY A 115 -12.13 -17.47 -5.82
N LEU A 116 -10.82 -17.25 -6.01
CA LEU A 116 -9.76 -17.83 -5.17
C LEU A 116 -9.97 -17.49 -3.68
N LEU A 117 -10.42 -16.26 -3.37
CA LEU A 117 -10.70 -15.87 -1.99
C LEU A 117 -11.69 -16.81 -1.33
N SER A 118 -12.88 -16.91 -1.91
CA SER A 118 -13.99 -17.61 -1.29
C SER A 118 -13.80 -19.13 -1.26
N ARG A 119 -13.15 -19.70 -2.29
CA ARG A 119 -12.98 -21.14 -2.44
C ARG A 119 -11.76 -21.69 -1.71
N CYS A 120 -10.67 -20.91 -1.65
CA CYS A 120 -9.38 -21.43 -1.20
C CYS A 120 -8.86 -20.74 0.07
N LEU A 121 -9.02 -19.42 0.20
CA LEU A 121 -8.33 -18.67 1.26
C LEU A 121 -9.20 -18.36 2.47
N ILE A 122 -10.47 -18.01 2.27
CA ILE A 122 -11.45 -17.79 3.35
C ILE A 122 -11.65 -19.04 4.21
N PRO A 123 -11.76 -20.27 3.66
CA PRO A 123 -11.87 -21.48 4.47
C PRO A 123 -10.65 -21.76 5.37
N LEU A 124 -9.49 -21.16 5.06
CA LEU A 124 -8.28 -21.28 5.87
C LEU A 124 -8.25 -20.27 7.03
N LEU A 125 -9.19 -19.32 7.11
CA LEU A 125 -9.32 -18.49 8.31
C LEU A 125 -9.87 -19.33 9.47
N GLN A 126 -9.40 -19.01 10.68
CA GLN A 126 -10.00 -19.56 11.90
C GLN A 126 -11.51 -19.23 11.94
N GLY A 127 -12.31 -20.24 12.26
CA GLY A 127 -13.76 -20.12 12.37
C GLY A 127 -14.17 -19.08 13.43
N ARG A 128 -15.38 -18.53 13.29
CA ARG A 128 -15.81 -17.38 14.10
C ARG A 128 -15.92 -17.71 15.58
N THR A 129 -16.28 -18.95 15.89
CA THR A 129 -16.33 -19.49 17.26
C THR A 129 -14.95 -19.58 17.92
N THR A 130 -13.89 -19.81 17.13
CA THR A 130 -12.51 -19.92 17.64
C THR A 130 -11.83 -18.56 17.72
N ASN A 131 -12.00 -17.72 16.70
CA ASN A 131 -11.41 -16.39 16.65
C ASN A 131 -12.28 -15.43 15.83
N ARG A 132 -13.10 -14.65 16.51
CA ARG A 132 -13.95 -13.61 15.89
C ARG A 132 -13.16 -12.51 15.16
N HIS A 133 -11.86 -12.39 15.41
CA HIS A 133 -10.96 -11.41 14.82
C HIS A 133 -10.19 -11.95 13.62
N ALA A 134 -10.36 -13.24 13.27
CA ALA A 134 -9.72 -13.84 12.11
C ALA A 134 -10.01 -13.01 10.86
N THR A 135 -8.96 -12.68 10.11
CA THR A 135 -9.06 -11.71 9.01
C THR A 135 -8.17 -12.05 7.85
N LEU A 136 -8.70 -11.85 6.65
CA LEU A 136 -7.90 -11.79 5.43
C LEU A 136 -7.73 -10.32 5.05
N ILE A 137 -6.51 -9.92 4.69
CA ILE A 137 -6.14 -8.55 4.35
C ILE A 137 -5.66 -8.52 2.90
N MET A 138 -6.17 -7.56 2.14
CA MET A 138 -5.83 -7.33 0.75
C MET A 138 -5.52 -5.86 0.51
N LEU A 139 -4.67 -5.57 -0.47
CA LEU A 139 -4.31 -4.23 -0.89
C LEU A 139 -4.68 -4.02 -2.36
N PHE A 140 -5.46 -2.97 -2.65
CA PHE A 140 -5.77 -2.53 -4.00
C PHE A 140 -4.96 -1.28 -4.29
N THR A 141 -3.96 -1.39 -5.16
CA THR A 141 -3.02 -0.32 -5.54
C THR A 141 -3.39 0.40 -6.84
N THR A 142 -4.18 -0.23 -7.71
CA THR A 142 -4.45 0.27 -9.08
C THR A 142 -5.92 0.52 -9.36
N SER A 143 -6.82 -0.19 -8.69
CA SER A 143 -8.25 -0.19 -9.01
C SER A 143 -8.89 1.19 -8.86
N VAL A 144 -8.56 1.93 -7.80
CA VAL A 144 -9.06 3.29 -7.55
C VAL A 144 -8.51 4.27 -8.58
N TRP A 145 -7.24 4.11 -8.94
CA TRP A 145 -6.61 4.96 -9.95
C TRP A 145 -7.23 4.76 -11.33
N ALA A 146 -7.56 3.53 -11.69
CA ALA A 146 -8.26 3.23 -12.94
C ALA A 146 -9.62 3.93 -13.00
N GLN A 147 -10.40 3.88 -11.91
CA GLN A 147 -11.69 4.57 -11.85
C GLN A 147 -11.56 6.10 -11.91
N LEU A 148 -10.61 6.67 -11.18
CA LEU A 148 -10.37 8.11 -11.20
C LEU A 148 -9.96 8.60 -12.60
N ASN A 149 -9.09 7.86 -13.29
CA ASN A 149 -8.71 8.17 -14.67
C ASN A 149 -9.91 8.11 -15.63
N ASN A 150 -10.81 7.14 -15.46
CA ASN A 150 -12.04 7.06 -16.26
C ASN A 150 -12.96 8.26 -16.01
N LEU A 151 -13.09 8.67 -14.75
CA LEU A 151 -13.87 9.84 -14.36
C LEU A 151 -13.29 11.14 -14.93
N GLN A 152 -11.98 11.33 -14.90
CA GLN A 152 -11.32 12.51 -15.49
C GLN A 152 -11.51 12.61 -17.00
N ARG A 153 -11.67 11.48 -17.68
CA ARG A 153 -11.99 11.42 -19.12
C ARG A 153 -13.48 11.66 -19.40
N ALA A 154 -14.33 11.74 -18.38
CA ALA A 154 -15.73 12.07 -18.55
C ALA A 154 -15.92 13.59 -18.75
N PRO A 155 -16.65 14.03 -19.77
CA PRO A 155 -16.80 15.45 -20.12
C PRO A 155 -17.40 16.30 -18.98
N THR A 156 -18.17 15.68 -18.08
CA THR A 156 -18.86 16.32 -16.96
C THR A 156 -17.94 16.62 -15.77
N ILE A 157 -16.80 15.94 -15.62
CA ILE A 157 -15.87 16.18 -14.49
C ILE A 157 -14.83 17.24 -14.82
N MET A 158 -14.48 17.39 -16.11
CA MET A 158 -13.62 18.47 -16.59
C MET A 158 -14.15 19.87 -16.19
N SER A 159 -15.46 20.01 -15.99
CA SER A 159 -16.11 21.26 -15.54
C SER A 159 -16.11 21.48 -14.03
N LEU A 160 -15.83 20.43 -13.24
CA LEU A 160 -15.75 20.44 -11.77
C LEU A 160 -14.32 20.62 -11.26
N ILE A 161 -13.32 20.40 -12.11
CA ILE A 161 -11.97 20.89 -11.86
C ILE A 161 -12.11 22.42 -11.72
N PRO A 162 -11.66 23.03 -10.61
CA PRO A 162 -11.66 24.49 -10.52
C PRO A 162 -11.03 25.03 -11.81
N ARG A 163 -11.41 26.24 -12.23
CA ARG A 163 -10.84 26.93 -13.41
C ARG A 163 -9.35 27.25 -13.23
N VAL A 164 -8.55 26.30 -12.75
CA VAL A 164 -7.12 26.21 -12.91
C VAL A 164 -6.93 26.20 -14.42
N VAL A 165 -6.41 27.30 -14.94
CA VAL A 165 -5.99 27.39 -16.32
C VAL A 165 -4.97 26.26 -16.52
N MET A 166 -5.42 25.18 -17.14
CA MET A 166 -4.54 24.06 -17.44
C MET A 166 -3.48 24.60 -18.40
N PRO A 167 -2.19 24.34 -18.14
CA PRO A 167 -1.15 24.61 -19.10
C PRO A 167 -1.55 24.06 -20.47
N PRO A 168 -1.22 24.76 -21.57
CA PRO A 168 -1.58 24.31 -22.92
C PRO A 168 -0.94 22.96 -23.30
N ASP A 169 0.09 22.53 -22.56
CA ASP A 169 0.76 21.25 -22.74
C ASP A 169 0.29 20.22 -21.70
N ASN A 170 -0.30 19.12 -22.17
CA ASN A 170 -0.74 18.00 -21.35
C ASN A 170 0.44 17.21 -20.74
N GLN A 171 1.68 17.45 -21.17
CA GLN A 171 2.90 16.92 -20.56
C GLN A 171 3.53 17.88 -19.53
N ASP A 172 2.93 19.05 -19.27
CA ASP A 172 3.42 19.93 -18.21
C ASP A 172 3.33 19.20 -16.85
N PRO A 173 4.43 19.08 -16.08
CA PRO A 173 4.43 18.47 -14.76
C PRO A 173 3.40 19.06 -13.79
N LYS A 174 2.95 20.30 -14.01
CA LYS A 174 1.87 20.93 -13.26
C LYS A 174 0.53 20.24 -13.51
N VAL A 175 0.23 19.81 -14.73
CA VAL A 175 -0.97 19.03 -15.06
C VAL A 175 -0.94 17.71 -14.29
N SER A 176 0.20 17.01 -14.29
CA SER A 176 0.36 15.77 -13.50
C SER A 176 0.16 16.02 -12.00
N LYS A 177 0.74 17.09 -11.45
CA LYS A 177 0.57 17.45 -10.03
C LYS A 177 -0.88 17.77 -9.68
N ILE A 178 -1.62 18.48 -10.55
CA ILE A 178 -3.04 18.77 -10.35
C ILE A 178 -3.85 17.47 -10.36
N LEU A 179 -3.61 16.59 -11.33
CA LEU A 179 -4.31 15.31 -11.47
C LEU A 179 -4.13 14.42 -10.23
N VAL A 180 -2.90 14.37 -9.75
CA VAL A 180 -2.48 13.71 -8.53
C VAL A 180 -3.18 14.32 -7.31
N ALA A 181 -3.16 15.66 -7.19
CA ALA A 181 -3.77 16.37 -6.06
C ALA A 181 -5.28 16.17 -6.02
N MET A 182 -5.94 16.11 -7.18
CA MET A 182 -7.35 15.76 -7.29
C MET A 182 -7.65 14.40 -6.66
N GLY A 183 -6.78 13.41 -6.89
CA GLY A 183 -6.87 12.12 -6.22
C GLY A 183 -6.98 12.30 -4.71
N LEU A 184 -6.07 13.05 -4.09
CA LEU A 184 -6.01 13.26 -2.63
C LEU A 184 -7.26 13.95 -2.03
N ILE A 185 -7.94 14.81 -2.78
CA ILE A 185 -9.11 15.57 -2.30
C ILE A 185 -10.46 14.98 -2.72
N THR A 186 -10.47 14.02 -3.65
CA THR A 186 -11.70 13.34 -4.08
C THR A 186 -12.13 12.34 -3.02
N ASP A 187 -13.43 12.24 -2.77
CA ASP A 187 -13.98 11.12 -2.01
C ASP A 187 -13.86 9.84 -2.84
N VAL A 188 -12.96 8.96 -2.42
CA VAL A 188 -12.65 7.71 -3.13
C VAL A 188 -13.31 6.50 -2.50
N ASP A 189 -14.02 6.64 -1.39
CA ASP A 189 -14.76 5.52 -0.80
C ASP A 189 -15.85 5.08 -1.76
N ASP A 190 -16.64 6.02 -2.31
CA ASP A 190 -17.68 5.70 -3.31
C ASP A 190 -17.09 5.08 -4.58
N LEU A 191 -15.93 5.56 -5.04
CA LEU A 191 -15.24 5.00 -6.21
C LEU A 191 -14.78 3.57 -5.96
N PHE A 192 -14.29 3.29 -4.76
CA PHE A 192 -13.86 1.95 -4.40
C PHE A 192 -15.04 1.00 -4.20
N GLU A 193 -16.16 1.46 -3.63
CA GLU A 193 -17.39 0.67 -3.56
C GLU A 193 -17.90 0.29 -4.96
N GLN A 194 -17.77 1.18 -5.95
CA GLN A 194 -18.06 0.84 -7.35
C GLN A 194 -17.13 -0.26 -7.88
N VAL A 195 -15.83 -0.23 -7.55
CA VAL A 195 -14.89 -1.30 -7.89
C VAL A 195 -15.34 -2.64 -7.29
N LEU A 196 -15.72 -2.66 -6.01
CA LEU A 196 -16.16 -3.88 -5.35
C LEU A 196 -17.46 -4.42 -5.98
N ASN A 197 -18.43 -3.53 -6.21
CA ASN A 197 -19.74 -3.90 -6.79
C ASN A 197 -19.65 -4.39 -8.23
N ALA A 198 -18.76 -3.80 -9.04
CA ALA A 198 -18.54 -4.23 -10.42
C ALA A 198 -17.91 -5.64 -10.49
N ASN A 199 -17.18 -6.04 -9.45
CA ASN A 199 -16.48 -7.32 -9.39
C ASN A 199 -17.19 -8.29 -8.45
N GLN A 200 -18.19 -9.00 -8.98
CA GLN A 200 -18.96 -9.99 -8.21
C GLN A 200 -18.09 -11.03 -7.49
N GLY A 201 -16.88 -11.30 -7.98
CA GLY A 201 -15.95 -12.22 -7.33
C GLY A 201 -15.38 -11.75 -5.98
N TYR A 202 -15.50 -10.46 -5.63
CA TYR A 202 -15.16 -9.93 -4.30
C TYR A 202 -16.30 -10.02 -3.28
N HIS A 203 -17.48 -10.42 -3.73
CA HIS A 203 -18.65 -10.67 -2.89
C HIS A 203 -19.04 -12.14 -2.99
N HIS A 204 -19.05 -12.85 -1.86
CA HIS A 204 -19.45 -14.25 -1.86
C HIS A 204 -20.18 -14.60 -0.57
N ALA A 205 -21.11 -15.55 -0.62
CA ALA A 205 -21.90 -15.96 0.55
C ALA A 205 -21.05 -16.42 1.75
N SER A 206 -19.79 -16.83 1.51
CA SER A 206 -18.86 -17.30 2.54
C SER A 206 -18.00 -16.20 3.18
N MET A 207 -18.04 -14.95 2.71
CA MET A 207 -17.20 -13.87 3.22
C MET A 207 -17.87 -12.51 3.17
N ALA A 208 -17.41 -11.59 4.02
CA ALA A 208 -17.84 -10.21 3.97
C ALA A 208 -16.67 -9.27 4.21
N VAL A 209 -16.69 -8.12 3.55
CA VAL A 209 -15.83 -6.99 3.90
C VAL A 209 -16.21 -6.52 5.31
N LYS A 210 -15.20 -6.28 6.15
CA LYS A 210 -15.41 -5.67 7.46
C LYS A 210 -15.73 -4.20 7.28
N ARG A 211 -16.81 -3.76 7.93
CA ARG A 211 -17.19 -2.33 7.99
C ARG A 211 -16.06 -1.50 8.58
N ASP A 212 -15.56 -1.95 9.73
CA ASP A 212 -14.48 -1.31 10.49
C ASP A 212 -13.23 -2.19 10.41
N HIS A 213 -12.15 -1.58 9.96
CA HIS A 213 -10.86 -2.24 9.96
C HIS A 213 -10.28 -2.30 11.36
N THR A 214 -9.57 -3.38 11.65
CA THR A 214 -9.05 -3.65 13.01
C THR A 214 -7.53 -3.73 13.05
N ILE A 215 -6.89 -3.95 11.89
CA ILE A 215 -5.45 -4.14 11.77
C ILE A 215 -4.79 -2.98 11.03
N VAL A 216 -5.38 -2.54 9.92
CA VAL A 216 -4.82 -1.49 9.06
C VAL A 216 -5.90 -0.52 8.63
N LYS A 217 -5.60 0.79 8.60
CA LYS A 217 -6.55 1.79 8.10
C LYS A 217 -6.95 1.46 6.66
N LYS A 218 -8.19 1.81 6.29
CA LYS A 218 -8.71 1.67 4.92
C LYS A 218 -7.79 2.36 3.90
N TRP A 219 -7.41 3.59 4.22
CA TRP A 219 -6.59 4.47 3.40
C TRP A 219 -5.39 4.98 4.22
N PRO A 220 -4.38 4.13 4.49
CA PRO A 220 -3.36 4.48 5.48
C PRO A 220 -2.44 5.62 5.02
N TRP A 221 -2.34 5.86 3.72
CA TRP A 221 -1.51 6.90 3.13
C TRP A 221 -2.29 8.14 2.69
N ARG A 222 -3.56 8.26 3.09
CA ARG A 222 -4.29 9.50 2.86
C ARG A 222 -3.96 10.53 3.93
N PRO A 223 -3.76 11.80 3.53
CA PRO A 223 -3.49 12.83 4.50
C PRO A 223 -4.73 13.12 5.35
N ASN A 224 -4.48 13.55 6.57
CA ASN A 224 -5.48 14.22 7.39
C ASN A 224 -5.26 15.74 7.27
N LEU A 225 -5.32 16.31 6.05
CA LEU A 225 -5.07 17.75 5.87
C LEU A 225 -6.20 18.53 6.53
N ILE A 226 -5.86 19.40 7.49
CA ILE A 226 -6.76 20.41 8.03
C ILE A 226 -6.36 21.75 7.41
N PRO A 227 -7.27 22.43 6.67
CA PRO A 227 -6.96 23.74 6.09
C PRO A 227 -6.45 24.73 7.14
N GLY A 228 -5.30 25.36 6.87
CA GLY A 228 -4.69 26.37 7.76
C GLY A 228 -3.72 25.83 8.82
N GLN A 229 -3.49 24.51 8.91
CA GLN A 229 -2.50 23.93 9.81
C GLN A 229 -1.05 24.12 9.30
N TYR A 230 -0.12 24.41 10.20
CA TYR A 230 1.31 24.55 9.88
C TYR A 230 1.96 23.17 9.58
N GLY A 231 2.79 23.07 8.53
CA GLY A 231 3.41 21.82 8.07
C GLY A 231 2.65 21.07 6.97
N THR A 232 1.42 21.51 6.67
CA THR A 232 0.53 20.91 5.65
C THR A 232 1.11 21.02 4.23
N LEU A 233 1.94 22.02 3.93
CA LEU A 233 2.52 22.23 2.60
C LEU A 233 3.68 21.27 2.33
N GLU A 234 4.54 21.04 3.32
CA GLU A 234 5.63 20.08 3.25
C GLU A 234 5.10 18.64 3.18
N GLU A 235 4.10 18.30 4.01
CA GLU A 235 3.42 17.01 3.97
C GLU A 235 2.76 16.79 2.61
N LEU A 236 2.03 17.78 2.09
CA LEU A 236 1.43 17.72 0.76
C LEU A 236 2.51 17.57 -0.32
N ALA A 237 3.62 18.31 -0.26
CA ALA A 237 4.70 18.20 -1.24
C ALA A 237 5.31 16.80 -1.27
N ILE A 238 5.52 16.18 -0.09
CA ILE A 238 5.97 14.79 0.03
C ILE A 238 4.91 13.85 -0.57
N MET A 239 3.63 14.02 -0.25
CA MET A 239 2.57 13.15 -0.76
C MET A 239 2.39 13.24 -2.28
N LEU A 240 2.49 14.45 -2.85
CA LEU A 240 2.48 14.67 -4.29
C LEU A 240 3.69 14.01 -4.99
N SER A 241 4.73 13.64 -4.24
CA SER A 241 5.87 12.85 -4.74
C SER A 241 5.70 11.33 -4.56
N THR A 242 4.74 10.87 -3.75
CA THR A 242 4.53 9.46 -3.37
C THR A 242 3.15 8.88 -3.79
N VAL A 243 2.52 9.52 -4.77
CA VAL A 243 1.07 9.45 -5.07
C VAL A 243 0.50 8.04 -5.20
N ASN A 244 1.24 7.11 -5.78
CA ASN A 244 0.74 5.76 -6.11
C ASN A 244 0.17 5.04 -4.87
N LEU A 245 0.67 5.33 -3.67
CA LEU A 245 0.17 4.70 -2.45
C LEU A 245 -0.97 5.45 -1.76
N SER A 246 -1.16 6.74 -2.04
CA SER A 246 -2.25 7.52 -1.41
C SER A 246 -3.65 7.05 -1.82
N LEU A 247 -3.73 6.33 -2.93
CA LEU A 247 -4.95 5.70 -3.45
C LEU A 247 -4.97 4.19 -3.23
N ALA A 248 -3.98 3.67 -2.51
CA ALA A 248 -3.94 2.26 -2.18
C ALA A 248 -4.94 1.98 -1.05
N ARG A 249 -5.86 1.05 -1.32
CA ARG A 249 -6.96 0.68 -0.44
C ARG A 249 -6.71 -0.67 0.17
N TYR A 250 -6.55 -0.74 1.48
CA TYR A 250 -6.62 -2.04 2.16
C TYR A 250 -8.06 -2.51 2.25
N VAL A 251 -8.33 -3.81 2.26
CA VAL A 251 -9.64 -4.39 2.59
C VAL A 251 -9.43 -5.53 3.57
N GLU A 252 -10.18 -5.49 4.68
CA GLU A 252 -10.27 -6.61 5.61
C GLU A 252 -11.51 -7.45 5.32
N TYR A 253 -11.33 -8.73 5.04
CA TYR A 253 -12.41 -9.70 4.91
C TYR A 253 -12.52 -10.55 6.16
N LYS A 254 -13.76 -10.85 6.55
CA LYS A 254 -14.09 -11.86 7.57
C LYS A 254 -14.78 -13.06 6.91
N SER A 255 -14.51 -14.24 7.47
CA SER A 255 -15.27 -15.44 7.12
C SER A 255 -16.70 -15.33 7.65
N LEU A 256 -17.67 -15.73 6.83
CA LEU A 256 -19.06 -15.97 7.24
C LEU A 256 -19.33 -17.46 7.49
N LEU A 257 -18.32 -18.30 7.29
CA LEU A 257 -18.33 -19.71 7.69
C LEU A 257 -18.27 -19.80 9.23
N PHE A 258 -18.74 -20.92 9.76
CA PHE A 258 -19.01 -21.16 11.19
C PHE A 258 -17.79 -20.91 12.12
#